data_AF-A0A923MKN7-F1
#
_entry.id   AF-A0A923MKN7-F1
#
_cell.length_a   1.000
_cell.length_b   1.000
_cell.length_c   1.000
_cell.angle_alpha   90.00
_cell.angle_beta   90.00
_cell.angle_gamma   90.00
#
_symmetry.space_group_name_H-M   'P 1'
#
loop_
_entity.id
_entity.type
_entity.pdbx_description
1 polymer ?
#
loop_
_entity_poly.entity_id
_entity_poly.type
_entity_poly.pdbx_seq_one_letter_code
_entity_poly.pdbx_strand_id
1 'polypeptide(L)'
;MIEERAILAALERIARMQDSIRSGMDICRDTGLVFLRVYYEQLPPNVARRLTELHAEDMAEIPRATSTEGTAQDRQRLGEKLASDAATAQVMRAMNVYRARLGYGPQEGGDGTEAAGGDM
;
A
#
# COMPACT_ATOMS: atom_id res chain seq x y z
N MET A 1 11.33 14.70 11.89
CA MET A 1 10.11 14.75 12.74
C MET A 1 8.81 14.91 11.94
N ILE A 2 8.41 16.10 11.45
CA ILE A 2 7.11 16.26 10.75
C ILE A 2 7.08 15.51 9.42
N GLU A 3 8.14 15.62 8.63
CA GLU A 3 8.26 14.95 7.33
C GLU A 3 8.24 13.41 7.46
N GLU A 4 8.95 12.85 8.44
CA GLU A 4 8.98 11.40 8.68
C GLU A 4 7.62 10.85 9.11
N ARG A 5 6.84 11.61 9.91
CA ARG A 5 5.47 11.22 10.27
C ARG A 5 4.54 11.26 9.07
N ALA A 6 4.69 12.24 8.18
CA ALA A 6 3.91 12.32 6.94
C ALA A 6 4.24 11.15 6.00
N ILE A 7 5.53 10.80 5.86
CA ILE A 7 5.96 9.64 5.08
C ILE A 7 5.38 8.35 5.64
N LEU A 8 5.51 8.13 6.95
CA LEU A 8 4.93 6.95 7.60
C LEU A 8 3.42 6.87 7.37
N ALA A 9 2.70 7.99 7.56
CA ALA A 9 1.26 8.03 7.35
C ALA A 9 0.84 7.76 5.90
N ALA A 10 1.63 8.18 4.91
CA ALA A 10 1.39 7.85 3.50
C ALA A 10 1.61 6.35 3.25
N LEU A 11 2.70 5.77 3.76
CA LEU A 11 2.99 4.34 3.63
C LEU A 11 1.91 3.46 4.31
N GLU A 12 1.44 3.83 5.49
CA GLU A 12 0.34 3.14 6.18
C GLU A 12 -0.98 3.20 5.40
N ARG A 13 -1.23 4.32 4.71
CA ARG A 13 -2.41 4.44 3.84
C ARG A 13 -2.28 3.58 2.58
N ILE A 14 -1.09 3.51 1.98
CA ILE A 14 -0.80 2.60 0.86
C ILE A 14 -1.04 1.15 1.28
N ALA A 15 -0.50 0.71 2.43
CA ALA A 15 -0.70 -0.64 2.94
C ALA A 15 -2.19 -0.99 3.14
N ARG A 16 -2.99 -0.06 3.68
CA ARG A 16 -4.44 -0.25 3.79
C ARG A 16 -5.14 -0.38 2.43
N MET A 17 -4.69 0.35 1.41
CA MET A 17 -5.26 0.19 0.07
C MET A 17 -4.85 -1.13 -0.57
N GLN A 18 -3.63 -1.61 -0.32
CA GLN A 18 -3.20 -2.94 -0.76
C GLN A 18 -4.07 -4.05 -0.14
N ASP A 19 -4.36 -3.96 1.15
CA ASP A 19 -5.30 -4.89 1.81
C ASP A 19 -6.71 -4.81 1.21
N SER A 20 -7.21 -3.60 0.97
CA SER A 20 -8.53 -3.39 0.34
C SER A 20 -8.62 -3.90 -1.10
N ILE A 21 -7.52 -3.87 -1.87
CA ILE A 21 -7.45 -4.41 -3.24
C ILE A 21 -7.44 -5.95 -3.22
N ARG A 22 -6.85 -6.55 -2.18
CA ARG A 22 -6.74 -7.99 -1.98
C ARG A 22 -8.01 -8.64 -1.46
N SER A 23 -8.85 -7.91 -0.72
CA SER A 23 -10.09 -8.43 -0.13
C SER A 23 -11.15 -8.88 -1.16
N GLY A 24 -10.96 -8.60 -2.45
CA GLY A 24 -11.73 -9.20 -3.54
C GLY A 24 -13.11 -8.56 -3.81
N MET A 25 -13.45 -7.44 -3.17
CA MET A 25 -14.64 -6.66 -3.53
C MET A 25 -14.31 -5.65 -4.65
N ASP A 26 -14.98 -5.74 -5.79
CA ASP A 26 -14.68 -4.91 -6.98
C ASP A 26 -14.72 -3.39 -6.71
N ILE A 27 -15.71 -2.91 -5.94
CA ILE A 27 -15.80 -1.48 -5.55
C ILE A 27 -14.59 -1.06 -4.70
N CYS A 28 -14.10 -1.95 -3.84
CA CYS A 28 -12.95 -1.73 -2.99
C CYS A 28 -11.64 -1.74 -3.76
N ARG A 29 -11.57 -2.49 -4.88
CA ARG A 29 -10.42 -2.50 -5.78
C ARG A 29 -10.26 -1.17 -6.52
N ASP A 30 -11.31 -0.68 -7.16
CA ASP A 30 -11.24 0.57 -7.96
C ASP A 30 -10.90 1.77 -7.08
N THR A 31 -11.62 1.89 -5.96
CA THR A 31 -11.36 2.92 -4.95
C THR A 31 -9.95 2.77 -4.38
N GLY A 32 -9.54 1.54 -4.08
CA GLY A 32 -8.20 1.21 -3.61
C GLY A 32 -7.10 1.67 -4.57
N LEU A 33 -7.24 1.42 -5.88
CA LEU A 33 -6.28 1.85 -6.90
C LEU A 33 -6.12 3.36 -6.95
N VAL A 34 -7.24 4.10 -6.99
CA VAL A 34 -7.22 5.58 -7.03
C VAL A 34 -6.53 6.15 -5.80
N PHE A 35 -6.91 5.69 -4.60
CA PHE A 35 -6.32 6.19 -3.37
C PHE A 35 -4.86 5.76 -3.18
N LEU A 36 -4.50 4.55 -3.59
CA LEU A 36 -3.11 4.08 -3.55
C LEU A 36 -2.21 5.03 -4.34
N ARG A 37 -2.61 5.42 -5.55
CA ARG A 37 -1.89 6.41 -6.36
C ARG A 37 -1.74 7.74 -5.64
N VAL A 38 -2.84 8.27 -5.10
CA VAL A 38 -2.84 9.56 -4.38
C VAL A 38 -1.83 9.55 -3.23
N TYR A 39 -1.76 8.46 -2.46
CA TYR A 39 -0.80 8.35 -1.35
C TYR A 39 0.62 8.10 -1.81
N TYR A 40 0.81 7.38 -2.92
CA TYR A 40 2.13 7.22 -3.55
C TYR A 40 2.70 8.57 -4.01
N GLU A 41 1.87 9.42 -4.63
CA GLU A 41 2.27 10.76 -5.10
C GLU A 41 2.57 11.75 -3.97
N GLN A 42 2.11 11.48 -2.74
CA GLN A 42 2.47 12.25 -1.54
C GLN A 42 3.85 11.89 -0.99
N LEU A 43 4.44 10.78 -1.41
CA LEU A 43 5.77 10.38 -0.95
C LEU A 43 6.83 11.32 -1.53
N PRO A 44 7.86 11.70 -0.75
CA PRO A 44 9.01 12.40 -1.29
C PRO A 44 9.67 11.57 -2.41
N PRO A 45 10.19 12.20 -3.49
CA PRO A 45 10.70 11.48 -4.66
C PRO A 45 11.83 10.49 -4.36
N ASN A 46 12.64 10.72 -3.32
CA ASN A 46 13.68 9.79 -2.87
C ASN A 46 13.13 8.55 -2.16
N VAL A 47 11.91 8.62 -1.61
CA VAL A 47 11.23 7.48 -0.99
C VAL A 47 10.51 6.67 -2.06
N ALA A 48 9.74 7.34 -2.92
CA ALA A 48 9.01 6.68 -4.02
C ALA A 48 9.95 5.86 -4.92
N ARG A 49 11.12 6.42 -5.31
CA ARG A 49 12.14 5.70 -6.11
C ARG A 49 12.71 4.45 -5.46
N ARG A 50 12.60 4.31 -4.14
CA ARG A 50 13.08 3.13 -3.40
C ARG A 50 12.01 2.04 -3.27
N LEU A 51 10.76 2.36 -3.58
CA LEU A 51 9.66 1.39 -3.64
C LEU A 51 9.65 0.73 -5.03
N THR A 52 10.63 -0.13 -5.28
CA THR A 52 10.85 -0.77 -6.59
C THR A 52 9.74 -1.73 -7.04
N GLU A 53 8.93 -2.23 -6.12
CA GLU A 53 7.77 -3.10 -6.42
C GLU A 53 6.52 -2.27 -6.77
N LEU A 54 6.54 -0.97 -6.47
CA LEU A 54 5.49 -0.02 -6.86
C LEU A 54 6.00 0.79 -8.06
N HIS A 55 5.86 0.21 -9.25
CA HIS A 55 6.33 0.82 -10.48
C HIS A 55 5.55 2.11 -10.80
N ALA A 56 6.27 3.19 -11.08
CA ALA A 56 5.67 4.47 -11.47
C ALA A 56 4.81 4.36 -12.74
N GLU A 57 5.14 3.41 -13.62
CA GLU A 57 4.38 3.10 -14.83
C GLU A 57 2.98 2.58 -14.50
N ASP A 58 2.87 1.66 -13.54
CA ASP A 58 1.58 1.14 -13.09
C ASP A 58 0.77 2.26 -12.40
N MET A 59 1.42 3.19 -11.68
CA MET A 59 0.74 4.37 -11.11
C MET A 59 0.18 5.30 -12.19
N ALA A 60 0.92 5.49 -13.28
CA ALA A 60 0.52 6.31 -14.40
C ALA A 60 -0.63 5.69 -15.21
N GLU A 61 -0.80 4.36 -15.15
CA GLU A 61 -1.88 3.64 -15.84
C GLU A 61 -3.23 3.72 -15.10
N ILE A 62 -3.21 3.90 -13.77
CA ILE A 62 -4.42 3.94 -12.92
C ILE A 62 -5.51 4.90 -13.44
N PRO A 63 -5.23 6.18 -13.79
CA PRO A 63 -6.27 7.10 -14.25
C PRO A 63 -7.03 6.60 -15.48
N ARG A 64 -6.33 5.94 -16.42
CA ARG A 64 -6.95 5.34 -17.60
C ARG A 64 -7.75 4.10 -17.20
N ALA A 65 -7.15 3.20 -16.43
CA ALA A 65 -7.79 1.95 -16.03
C ALA A 65 -9.04 2.13 -15.16
N THR A 66 -9.12 3.22 -14.38
CA THR A 66 -10.29 3.56 -13.56
C THR A 66 -11.24 4.56 -14.23
N SER A 67 -11.01 4.92 -15.49
CA SER A 67 -11.90 5.76 -16.29
C SER A 67 -13.02 4.93 -16.93
N THR A 68 -13.94 5.60 -17.64
CA THR A 68 -14.94 4.91 -18.48
C THR A 68 -14.35 4.11 -19.64
N GLU A 69 -13.09 4.36 -20.00
CA GLU A 69 -12.36 3.64 -21.05
C GLU A 69 -11.63 2.38 -20.54
N GLY A 70 -11.50 2.24 -19.22
CA GLY A 70 -10.80 1.12 -18.59
C GLY A 70 -11.66 -0.14 -18.49
N THR A 71 -11.03 -1.30 -18.57
CA THR A 71 -11.72 -2.59 -18.41
C THR A 71 -11.58 -3.16 -17.00
N ALA A 72 -12.48 -4.07 -16.61
CA ALA A 72 -12.33 -4.83 -15.36
C ALA A 72 -11.01 -5.61 -15.31
N GLN A 73 -10.53 -6.09 -16.47
CA GLN A 73 -9.26 -6.80 -16.58
C GLN A 73 -8.05 -5.87 -16.33
N ASP A 74 -8.07 -4.64 -16.82
CA ASP A 74 -7.01 -3.65 -16.56
C ASP A 74 -6.89 -3.37 -15.06
N ARG A 75 -8.03 -3.15 -14.40
CA ARG A 75 -8.10 -2.90 -12.95
C ARG A 75 -7.66 -4.12 -12.15
N GLN A 76 -8.04 -5.32 -12.59
CA GLN A 76 -7.58 -6.56 -11.98
C GLN A 76 -6.06 -6.71 -12.08
N ARG A 77 -5.49 -6.55 -13.29
CA ARG A 77 -4.06 -6.66 -13.53
C ARG A 77 -3.25 -5.65 -12.70
N LEU A 78 -3.71 -4.39 -12.62
CA LEU A 78 -3.09 -3.39 -11.76
C LEU A 78 -3.20 -3.76 -10.29
N GLY A 79 -4.36 -4.25 -9.84
CA GLY A 79 -4.54 -4.71 -8.48
C GLY A 79 -3.58 -5.84 -8.09
N GLU A 80 -3.43 -6.83 -8.97
CA GLU A 80 -2.51 -7.98 -8.78
C GLU A 80 -1.05 -7.52 -8.66
N LYS A 81 -0.62 -6.55 -9.47
CA LYS A 81 0.74 -5.99 -9.39
C LYS A 81 0.95 -5.15 -8.13
N LEU A 82 0.10 -4.15 -7.93
CA LEU A 82 0.26 -3.11 -6.91
C LEU A 82 -0.03 -3.61 -5.49
N ALA A 83 -0.81 -4.68 -5.34
CA ALA A 83 -1.09 -5.34 -4.08
C ALA A 83 -0.52 -6.77 -4.01
N SER A 84 0.46 -7.08 -4.85
CA SER A 84 1.24 -8.33 -4.76
C SER A 84 1.88 -8.50 -3.38
N ASP A 85 2.22 -9.74 -3.03
CA ASP A 85 2.92 -10.03 -1.77
C ASP A 85 4.26 -9.28 -1.70
N ALA A 86 4.97 -9.16 -2.81
CA ALA A 86 6.24 -8.44 -2.91
C ALA A 86 6.06 -6.94 -2.65
N ALA A 87 5.07 -6.31 -3.31
CA ALA A 87 4.75 -4.89 -3.12
C ALA A 87 4.31 -4.60 -1.69
N THR A 88 3.46 -5.45 -1.12
CA THR A 88 2.99 -5.31 0.26
C THR A 88 4.13 -5.45 1.26
N ALA A 89 4.98 -6.48 1.10
CA ALA A 89 6.14 -6.68 1.96
C ALA A 89 7.14 -5.52 1.87
N GLN A 90 7.32 -4.90 0.70
CA GLN A 90 8.19 -3.73 0.55
C GLN A 90 7.64 -2.51 1.29
N VAL A 91 6.34 -2.22 1.16
CA VAL A 91 5.71 -1.10 1.88
C VAL A 91 5.84 -1.31 3.39
N MET A 92 5.61 -2.53 3.89
CA MET A 92 5.80 -2.88 5.31
C MET A 92 7.25 -2.65 5.77
N ARG A 93 8.25 -3.08 4.99
CA ARG A 93 9.66 -2.80 5.29
C ARG A 93 9.95 -1.30 5.35
N ALA A 94 9.40 -0.52 4.42
CA ALA A 94 9.56 0.93 4.41
C ALA A 94 8.91 1.58 5.64
N MET A 95 7.70 1.16 6.02
CA MET A 95 7.04 1.61 7.25
C MET A 95 7.92 1.36 8.47
N ASN A 96 8.47 0.16 8.61
CA ASN A 96 9.32 -0.19 9.75
C ASN A 96 10.59 0.66 9.84
N VAL A 97 11.18 1.08 8.71
CA VAL A 97 12.29 2.04 8.68
C VAL A 97 11.86 3.39 9.29
N TYR A 98 10.70 3.93 8.92
CA TYR A 98 10.24 5.22 9.44
C TYR A 98 9.71 5.14 10.87
N ARG A 99 9.10 4.03 11.26
CA ARG A 99 8.72 3.75 12.67
C ARG A 99 9.95 3.79 13.57
N ALA A 100 11.01 3.07 13.21
CA ALA A 100 12.26 3.05 13.97
C ALA A 100 12.88 4.46 14.12
N ARG A 101 12.89 5.27 13.04
CA ARG A 101 13.38 6.66 13.08
C ARG A 101 12.56 7.56 14.02
N LEU A 102 11.27 7.30 14.14
CA LEU A 102 10.35 8.04 15.01
C LEU A 102 10.31 7.49 16.44
N GLY A 103 11.05 6.43 16.75
CA GLY A 103 11.01 5.76 18.06
C GLY A 103 9.77 4.88 18.27
N TYR A 104 9.00 4.61 17.20
CA TYR A 104 7.93 3.61 17.22
C TYR A 104 8.55 2.23 16.98
N GLY A 105 8.24 1.25 17.85
CA GLY A 105 8.65 -0.13 17.62
C GLY A 105 8.17 -0.66 16.26
N PRO A 106 8.83 -1.70 15.70
CA PRO A 106 8.45 -2.27 14.43
C PRO A 106 7.00 -2.77 14.47
N GLN A 107 6.31 -2.67 13.34
CA GLN A 107 5.03 -3.33 13.16
C GLN A 107 5.30 -4.74 12.65
N GLU A 108 4.93 -5.74 13.47
CA GLU A 108 4.91 -7.12 13.01
C GLU A 108 3.81 -7.22 11.93
N GLY A 109 4.14 -7.85 10.81
CA GLY A 109 3.16 -8.13 9.76
C GLY A 109 2.00 -8.87 10.40
N GLY A 110 0.77 -8.47 10.09
CA GLY A 110 -0.42 -9.03 10.71
C GLY A 110 -0.46 -10.54 10.51
N ASP A 111 0.02 -11.27 11.50
CA ASP A 111 -0.38 -12.65 11.72
C ASP A 111 -1.73 -12.56 12.42
N GLY A 112 -2.79 -12.85 11.67
CA GLY A 112 -4.04 -13.32 12.24
C GLY A 112 -3.76 -14.61 13.01
N THR A 113 -3.30 -14.47 14.23
CA THR A 113 -3.47 -15.48 15.28
C THR A 113 -3.80 -14.67 16.52
N GLU A 114 -5.11 -14.54 16.78
CA GLU A 114 -5.58 -14.24 18.12
C GLU A 114 -4.82 -15.16 19.07
N ALA A 115 -4.05 -14.56 19.98
CA ALA A 115 -3.43 -15.28 21.06
C ALA A 115 -4.56 -15.95 21.84
N ALA A 116 -4.74 -17.25 21.60
CA ALA A 116 -5.41 -18.12 22.54
C ALA A 116 -4.59 -18.07 23.85
N GLY A 117 -5.12 -17.35 24.84
CA GLY A 117 -4.56 -17.23 26.17
C GLY A 117 -5.47 -16.36 27.03
N GLY A 118 -6.12 -16.85 28.08
CA GLY A 118 -6.02 -18.17 28.66
C GLY A 118 -7.07 -18.38 29.75
N ASP A 119 -7.21 -19.63 30.15
CA ASP A 119 -7.85 -20.01 31.40
C ASP A 119 -7.12 -19.36 32.59
N MET A 120 -7.89 -18.67 33.43
CA MET A 120 -7.69 -18.60 34.87
C MET A 120 -9.04 -18.52 35.57
#